data_AF-A0A2V0PQF4-F1
#
_entry.id   AF-A0A2V0PQF4-F1
#
_cell.length_a   1.000
_cell.length_b   1.000
_cell.length_c   1.000
_cell.angle_alpha   90.00
_cell.angle_beta   90.00
_cell.angle_gamma   90.00
#
_symmetry.space_group_name_H-M   'P 1'
#
loop_
_entity.id
_entity.type
_entity.pdbx_description
1 polymer ?
#
loop_
_entity_poly.entity_id
_entity_poly.type
_entity_poly.pdbx_seq_one_letter_code
_entity_poly.pdbx_strand_id
1 'polypeptide(L)'
;YMAPEILHNRGDGYDPRAADVWSCGVVLYIMLVGRYPFIAPEGKNGPGMAQGIMAMVRKMRARDIDFPDWLGLTPDCVALLKRLLEPEPEQRATVAEIMQDPWFKVELPPNALAMNDHYLTLPPACEQNEEEIREVVSAVCDDV
;
A
#
# COMPACT_ATOMS: atom_id res chain seq x y z
N TYR A 1 -0.63 -6.58 0.61
CA TYR A 1 -1.11 -5.19 0.66
C TYR A 1 -0.80 -4.54 1.99
N MET A 2 -1.00 -5.19 3.15
CA MET A 2 -0.67 -4.59 4.46
C MET A 2 0.81 -4.19 4.58
N ALA A 3 1.05 -2.99 5.11
CA ALA A 3 2.38 -2.45 5.39
C ALA A 3 2.98 -3.07 6.67
N PRO A 4 4.32 -3.13 6.80
CA PRO A 4 4.98 -3.76 7.95
C PRO A 4 4.57 -3.16 9.30
N GLU A 5 4.35 -1.85 9.37
CA GLU A 5 3.92 -1.12 10.56
C GLU A 5 2.52 -1.55 11.04
N ILE A 6 1.62 -1.90 10.12
CA ILE A 6 0.28 -2.42 10.46
C ILE A 6 0.41 -3.79 11.14
N LEU A 7 1.32 -4.64 10.65
CA LEU A 7 1.54 -5.99 11.17
C LEU A 7 2.20 -6.01 12.56
N HIS A 8 2.86 -4.92 12.96
CA HIS A 8 3.49 -4.80 14.29
C HIS A 8 2.65 -4.03 15.29
N ASN A 9 1.55 -3.40 14.85
CA ASN A 9 0.91 -2.40 15.67
C ASN A 9 0.18 -3.03 16.88
N ARG A 10 0.54 -2.57 18.08
CA ARG A 10 -0.05 -2.98 19.36
C ARG A 10 -1.01 -1.93 19.94
N GLY A 11 -1.52 -1.03 19.09
CA GLY A 11 -2.50 -0.02 19.48
C GLY A 11 -2.01 1.43 19.40
N ASP A 12 -0.77 1.69 18.96
CA ASP A 12 -0.16 3.04 18.97
C ASP A 12 -0.49 3.89 17.73
N GLY A 13 -1.41 3.44 16.87
CA GLY A 13 -1.75 4.13 15.62
C GLY A 13 -0.63 4.05 14.57
N TYR A 14 -0.92 4.41 13.32
CA TYR A 14 0.03 4.48 12.21
C TYR A 14 -0.36 5.61 11.26
N ASP A 15 0.56 6.11 10.43
CA ASP A 15 0.19 7.07 9.36
C ASP A 15 -0.53 6.30 8.24
N PRO A 16 -1.85 6.50 8.05
CA PRO A 16 -2.60 5.78 7.04
C PRO A 16 -2.12 6.10 5.62
N ARG A 17 -1.64 7.32 5.37
CA ARG A 17 -1.19 7.74 4.03
C ARG A 17 0.07 6.99 3.62
N ALA A 18 1.01 6.81 4.56
CA ALA A 18 2.20 6.02 4.30
C ALA A 18 1.83 4.56 4.02
N ALA A 19 0.90 3.98 4.79
CA ALA A 19 0.42 2.62 4.58
C ALA A 19 -0.28 2.43 3.23
N ASP A 20 -1.05 3.42 2.76
CA ASP A 20 -1.67 3.42 1.45
C ASP A 20 -0.63 3.43 0.33
N VAL A 21 0.44 4.23 0.47
CA VAL A 21 1.56 4.22 -0.49
C VAL A 21 2.19 2.83 -0.61
N TRP A 22 2.40 2.14 0.50
CA TRP A 22 2.89 0.76 0.48
C TRP A 22 1.93 -0.16 -0.28
N SER A 23 0.62 -0.03 -0.02
CA SER A 23 -0.41 -0.79 -0.74
C SER A 23 -0.37 -0.53 -2.24
N CYS A 24 -0.22 0.73 -2.67
CA CYS A 24 0.00 1.11 -4.07
C CYS A 24 1.26 0.45 -4.64
N GLY A 25 2.37 0.40 -3.90
CA GLY A 25 3.59 -0.30 -4.30
C GLY A 25 3.38 -1.80 -4.52
N VAL A 26 2.62 -2.46 -3.63
CA VAL A 26 2.27 -3.87 -3.78
C VAL A 26 1.41 -4.11 -5.02
N VAL A 27 0.38 -3.28 -5.23
CA VAL A 27 -0.50 -3.39 -6.42
C VAL A 27 0.31 -3.15 -7.70
N LEU A 28 1.15 -2.12 -7.74
CA LEU A 28 2.01 -1.83 -8.88
C LEU A 28 2.93 -3.00 -9.20
N TYR A 29 3.59 -3.58 -8.20
CA TYR A 29 4.42 -4.76 -8.38
C TYR A 29 3.62 -5.93 -8.96
N ILE A 30 2.42 -6.20 -8.46
CA ILE A 30 1.56 -7.28 -8.97
C ILE A 30 1.18 -7.02 -10.43
N MET A 31 0.84 -5.79 -10.81
CA MET A 31 0.51 -5.44 -12.20
C MET A 31 1.69 -5.70 -13.15
N LEU A 32 2.93 -5.48 -12.69
CA LEU A 32 4.13 -5.63 -13.50
C LEU A 32 4.69 -7.06 -13.53
N VAL A 33 4.65 -7.75 -12.39
CA VAL A 33 5.35 -9.05 -12.19
C VAL A 33 4.37 -10.23 -12.17
N GLY A 34 3.09 -10.00 -11.93
CA GLY A 34 2.05 -11.05 -11.90
C GLY A 34 2.02 -11.89 -10.62
N ARG A 35 2.74 -11.49 -9.57
CA ARG A 35 2.76 -12.15 -8.26
C ARG A 35 3.01 -11.14 -7.14
N TYR A 36 2.82 -11.56 -5.89
CA TYR A 36 3.12 -10.71 -4.74
C TYR A 36 4.63 -10.50 -4.54
N PRO A 37 5.06 -9.30 -4.12
CA PRO A 37 6.47 -9.03 -3.80
C PRO A 37 6.92 -9.79 -2.55
N PHE A 38 6.02 -10.02 -1.61
CA PHE A 38 6.26 -10.76 -0.37
C PHE A 38 5.11 -11.74 -0.14
N ILE A 39 5.44 -13.00 0.13
CA ILE A 39 4.46 -14.07 0.38
C ILE A 39 4.84 -14.75 1.69
N ALA A 40 3.85 -14.88 2.59
CA ALA A 40 3.96 -15.79 3.71
C ALA A 40 3.74 -17.21 3.15
N PRO A 41 4.58 -18.21 3.51
CA PRO A 41 4.38 -19.59 3.08
C PRO A 41 2.93 -20.03 3.27
N GLU A 42 2.29 -20.51 2.21
CA GLU A 42 0.96 -21.11 2.31
C GLU A 42 1.09 -22.45 3.05
N GLY A 43 0.51 -22.54 4.26
CA GLY A 43 0.53 -23.79 4.98
C GLY A 43 0.30 -23.66 6.49
N LYS A 44 -0.81 -24.26 6.91
CA LYS A 44 -1.20 -24.66 8.26
C LYS A 44 -1.76 -23.54 9.15
N ASN A 45 -3.07 -23.61 9.33
CA ASN A 45 -3.77 -23.04 10.49
C ASN A 45 -2.99 -23.42 11.76
N GLY A 46 -2.74 -22.44 12.65
CA GLY A 46 -1.96 -22.63 13.89
C GLY A 46 -0.57 -21.97 13.87
N PRO A 47 0.39 -22.40 14.71
CA PRO A 47 1.66 -21.70 14.95
C PRO A 47 2.57 -21.54 13.72
N GLY A 48 2.36 -22.33 12.66
CA GLY A 48 3.06 -22.19 11.38
C GLY A 48 2.72 -20.91 10.63
N MET A 49 1.48 -20.42 10.73
CA MET A 49 1.04 -19.18 10.09
C MET A 49 1.79 -17.95 10.66
N ALA A 50 1.90 -17.86 11.99
CA ALA A 50 2.64 -16.77 12.64
C ALA A 50 4.12 -16.76 12.23
N GLN A 51 4.74 -17.94 12.12
CA GLN A 51 6.11 -18.07 11.66
C GLN A 51 6.26 -17.62 10.20
N GLY A 52 5.30 -17.95 9.33
CA GLY A 52 5.26 -17.52 7.94
C GLY A 52 5.12 -16.00 7.80
N ILE A 53 4.23 -15.38 8.57
CA ILE A 53 4.07 -13.92 8.62
C ILE A 53 5.36 -13.25 9.10
N MET A 54 5.98 -13.76 10.16
CA MET A 54 7.26 -13.22 10.64
C MET A 54 8.39 -13.36 9.61
N ALA A 55 8.43 -14.45 8.84
CA ALA A 55 9.40 -14.62 7.76
C ALA A 55 9.15 -13.60 6.62
N MET A 56 7.89 -13.40 6.24
CA MET A 56 7.48 -12.41 5.25
C MET A 56 7.86 -10.99 5.69
N VAL A 57 7.58 -10.62 6.94
CA VAL A 57 7.98 -9.35 7.56
C VAL A 57 9.49 -9.15 7.51
N ARG A 58 10.28 -10.19 7.78
CA ARG A 58 11.74 -10.10 7.69
C ARG A 58 12.20 -9.76 6.29
N LYS A 59 11.59 -10.37 5.26
CA LYS A 59 11.87 -10.03 3.85
C LYS A 59 11.51 -8.58 3.52
N MET A 60 10.34 -8.13 3.98
CA MET A 60 9.91 -6.73 3.84
C MET A 60 10.98 -5.80 4.42
N ARG A 61 11.34 -5.96 5.70
CA ARG A 61 12.36 -5.13 6.37
C ARG A 61 13.74 -5.20 5.72
N ALA A 62 14.10 -6.33 5.12
CA ALA A 62 15.36 -6.50 4.40
C ALA A 62 15.35 -5.89 2.99
N ARG A 63 14.22 -5.35 2.51
CA ARG A 63 14.02 -4.89 1.12
C ARG A 63 14.30 -6.01 0.11
N ASP A 64 14.04 -7.25 0.51
CA ASP A 64 14.24 -8.46 -0.30
C ASP A 64 13.09 -8.61 -1.29
N ILE A 65 13.17 -7.82 -2.38
CA ILE A 65 12.21 -7.81 -3.48
C ILE A 65 12.92 -8.36 -4.71
N ASP A 66 12.33 -9.39 -5.30
CA ASP A 66 12.83 -9.99 -6.54
C ASP A 66 12.31 -9.22 -7.75
N PHE A 67 13.20 -8.84 -8.66
CA PHE A 67 12.89 -8.16 -9.92
C PHE A 67 13.43 -9.00 -11.07
N PRO A 68 12.60 -9.89 -11.67
CA PRO A 68 13.09 -10.81 -12.69
C PRO A 68 13.59 -10.10 -13.95
N ASP A 69 14.83 -10.38 -14.38
CA ASP A 69 15.47 -9.74 -15.54
C ASP A 69 14.67 -9.88 -16.85
N TRP A 70 13.98 -11.02 -17.02
CA TRP A 70 13.21 -11.33 -18.23
C TRP A 70 11.99 -10.41 -18.45
N LEU A 71 11.56 -9.66 -17.43
CA LEU A 71 10.48 -8.68 -17.55
C LEU A 71 10.93 -7.36 -18.17
N GLY A 72 12.23 -7.08 -18.23
CA GLY A 72 12.75 -5.84 -18.82
C GLY A 72 12.28 -4.57 -18.10
N LEU A 73 12.08 -4.61 -16.79
CA LEU A 73 11.70 -3.44 -15.99
C LEU A 73 12.79 -2.36 -16.09
N THR A 74 12.38 -1.12 -16.36
CA THR A 74 13.34 -0.01 -16.47
C THR A 74 13.96 0.32 -15.09
N PRO A 75 15.19 0.88 -15.05
CA PRO A 75 15.82 1.30 -13.79
C PRO A 75 14.94 2.26 -12.98
N ASP A 76 14.25 3.19 -13.65
CA ASP A 76 13.35 4.15 -12.99
C ASP A 76 12.12 3.46 -12.38
N CYS A 77 11.58 2.44 -13.05
CA CYS A 77 10.48 1.62 -12.51
C CYS A 77 10.88 0.93 -11.20
N VAL A 78 12.05 0.27 -11.23
CA VAL A 78 12.59 -0.43 -10.07
C VAL A 78 12.91 0.55 -8.94
N ALA A 79 13.44 1.73 -9.27
CA ALA A 79 13.70 2.78 -8.30
C ALA A 79 12.42 3.27 -7.63
N LEU A 80 11.35 3.53 -8.39
CA LEU A 80 10.05 3.90 -7.84
C LEU A 80 9.47 2.78 -6.95
N LEU A 81 9.49 1.52 -7.40
CA LEU A 81 9.01 0.39 -6.60
C LEU A 81 9.73 0.26 -5.25
N LYS A 82 11.05 0.47 -5.23
CA LYS A 82 11.83 0.47 -3.98
C LYS A 82 11.43 1.60 -3.03
N ARG A 83 11.10 2.78 -3.56
CA ARG A 83 10.61 3.92 -2.77
C ARG A 83 9.21 3.73 -2.21
N LEU A 84 8.32 3.09 -2.97
CA LEU A 84 6.97 2.74 -2.54
C LEU A 84 6.98 1.64 -1.46
N LEU A 85 7.86 0.65 -1.63
CA LEU A 85 8.02 -0.50 -0.74
C LEU A 85 9.15 -0.30 0.28
N GLU A 86 9.38 0.94 0.70
CA GLU A 86 10.29 1.28 1.79
C GLU A 86 9.65 0.88 3.14
N PRO A 87 10.26 -0.02 3.92
CA PRO A 87 9.66 -0.52 5.16
C PRO A 87 9.51 0.55 6.24
N GLU A 88 10.42 1.53 6.31
CA GLU A 88 10.34 2.61 7.29
C GLU A 88 9.36 3.69 6.79
N PRO A 89 8.18 3.89 7.45
CA PRO A 89 7.16 4.81 6.95
C PRO A 89 7.67 6.24 6.78
N GLU A 90 8.59 6.68 7.64
CA GLU A 90 9.19 8.03 7.59
C GLU A 90 10.13 8.23 6.40
N GLN A 91 10.68 7.14 5.84
CA GLN A 91 11.55 7.17 4.65
C GLN A 91 10.80 6.81 3.37
N ARG A 92 9.56 6.34 3.50
CA ARG A 92 8.71 5.94 2.37
C ARG A 92 8.29 7.17 1.58
N ALA A 93 8.29 7.04 0.26
CA ALA A 93 7.95 8.18 -0.59
C ALA A 93 6.52 8.66 -0.34
N THR A 94 6.32 9.97 -0.39
CA THR A 94 4.97 10.55 -0.33
C THR A 94 4.32 10.55 -1.70
N VAL A 95 2.98 10.65 -1.75
CA VAL A 95 2.24 10.79 -3.02
C VAL A 95 2.75 11.98 -3.84
N ALA A 96 3.07 13.10 -3.18
CA ALA A 96 3.61 14.28 -3.84
C ALA A 96 4.96 13.99 -4.53
N GLU A 97 5.85 13.22 -3.89
CA GLU A 97 7.13 12.82 -4.49
C GLU A 97 6.93 11.83 -5.64
N ILE A 98 6.01 10.87 -5.49
CA ILE A 98 5.67 9.88 -6.52
C ILE A 98 5.15 10.57 -7.78
N MET A 99 4.28 11.57 -7.63
CA MET A 99 3.77 12.37 -8.76
C MET A 99 4.88 13.15 -9.48
N GLN A 100 6.03 13.36 -8.83
CA GLN A 100 7.20 13.98 -9.44
C GLN A 100 8.19 12.99 -10.06
N ASP A 101 8.02 11.69 -9.82
CA ASP A 101 8.94 10.64 -10.24
C ASP A 101 9.03 10.52 -11.78
N PRO A 102 10.24 10.33 -12.34
CA PRO A 102 10.43 10.19 -13.78
C PRO A 102 9.58 9.08 -14.38
N TRP A 103 9.49 7.92 -13.71
CA TRP A 103 8.72 6.78 -14.21
C TRP A 103 7.22 7.08 -14.24
N PHE A 104 6.70 7.73 -13.19
CA PHE A 104 5.29 8.08 -13.08
C PHE A 104 4.83 9.05 -14.17
N LYS A 105 5.72 9.94 -14.62
CA LYS A 105 5.42 10.96 -15.63
C LYS A 105 5.48 10.46 -17.08
N VAL A 106 6.01 9.25 -17.32
CA VAL A 106 6.10 8.70 -18.67
C VAL A 106 4.69 8.49 -19.23
N GLU A 107 4.40 9.12 -20.38
CA GLU A 107 3.14 8.97 -21.12
C GLU A 107 1.86 9.22 -20.29
N LEU A 108 1.97 10.03 -19.23
CA LEU A 108 0.83 10.33 -18.38
C LEU A 108 -0.25 11.09 -19.19
N PRO A 109 -1.52 10.63 -19.21
CA PRO A 109 -2.56 11.29 -19.98
C PRO A 109 -2.75 12.76 -19.59
N PRO A 110 -3.13 13.63 -20.54
CA PRO A 110 -3.50 15.00 -20.22
C PRO A 110 -4.55 15.02 -19.09
N ASN A 111 -4.33 15.86 -18.08
CA ASN A 111 -5.18 16.03 -16.91
C ASN A 111 -5.18 14.89 -15.88
N ALA A 112 -4.40 13.82 -16.03
CA ALA A 112 -4.38 12.74 -15.03
C ALA A 112 -4.00 13.24 -13.63
N LEU A 113 -3.11 14.24 -13.54
CA LEU A 113 -2.73 14.86 -12.27
C LEU A 113 -3.85 15.72 -11.65
N ALA A 114 -4.68 16.34 -12.49
CA ALA A 114 -5.77 17.23 -12.07
C ALA A 114 -7.11 16.50 -11.90
N MET A 115 -7.16 15.20 -12.22
CA MET A 115 -8.39 14.42 -12.20
C MET A 115 -9.01 14.40 -10.79
N ASN A 116 -8.20 14.18 -9.75
CA ASN A 116 -8.68 14.17 -8.38
C ASN A 116 -9.18 15.55 -7.94
N ASP A 117 -8.50 16.64 -8.34
CA ASP A 117 -8.93 18.01 -8.03
C ASP A 117 -10.34 18.27 -8.57
N HIS A 118 -10.64 17.79 -9.78
CA HIS A 118 -11.99 17.88 -10.33
C HIS A 118 -13.01 17.11 -9.49
N TYR A 119 -12.73 15.85 -9.13
CA TYR A 119 -13.65 15.06 -8.31
C TYR A 119 -13.88 15.65 -6.92
N LEU A 120 -12.87 16.27 -6.31
CA LEU A 120 -13.00 16.93 -5.01
C LEU A 120 -13.83 18.22 -5.07
N THR A 121 -14.01 18.82 -6.26
CA THR A 121 -14.88 19.99 -6.43
C THR A 121 -16.35 19.63 -6.60
N LEU A 122 -16.67 18.36 -6.86
CA LEU A 122 -18.05 17.90 -7.03
C LEU A 122 -18.76 17.89 -5.66
N PRO A 123 -20.07 18.20 -5.62
CA PRO A 123 -20.84 17.99 -4.41
C PRO A 123 -20.78 16.51 -4.02
N PRO A 124 -20.72 16.17 -2.73
CA PRO A 124 -20.66 14.79 -2.29
C PRO A 124 -21.89 14.02 -2.82
N ALA A 125 -21.65 12.83 -3.36
CA ALA A 125 -22.71 12.00 -3.95
C ALA A 125 -23.73 11.53 -2.91
N CYS A 126 -23.31 11.43 -1.64
CA CYS A 126 -24.18 11.29 -0.49
C CYS A 126 -23.64 12.12 0.68
N GLU A 127 -24.53 12.62 1.53
CA GLU A 127 -24.14 13.15 2.82
C GLU A 127 -24.17 11.99 3.83
N GLN A 128 -23.01 11.69 4.41
CA GLN A 128 -22.91 10.74 5.51
C GLN A 128 -23.13 11.52 6.80
N ASN A 129 -24.24 11.28 7.50
CA ASN A 129 -24.52 12.01 8.72
C ASN A 129 -23.81 11.34 9.93
N GLU A 130 -23.44 12.15 10.93
CA GLU A 130 -22.73 11.64 12.12
C GLU A 130 -23.56 10.63 12.91
N GLU A 131 -24.89 10.74 12.86
CA GLU A 131 -25.80 9.90 13.62
C GLU A 131 -25.83 8.47 13.05
N GLU A 132 -25.95 8.31 11.74
CA GLU A 132 -25.80 7.07 10.98
C GLU A 132 -24.41 6.47 11.17
N ILE A 133 -23.35 7.30 11.15
CA ILE A 133 -22.00 6.81 11.42
C ILE A 133 -21.94 6.21 12.83
N ARG A 134 -22.50 6.89 13.83
CA ARG A 134 -22.55 6.40 15.22
C ARG A 134 -23.39 5.14 15.34
N GLU A 135 -24.54 5.07 14.67
CA GLU A 135 -25.41 3.88 14.65
C GLU A 135 -24.70 2.67 14.05
N VAL A 136 -24.00 2.84 12.92
CA VAL A 136 -23.21 1.78 12.30
C VAL A 136 -22.07 1.34 13.23
N VAL A 137 -21.38 2.27 13.86
CA VAL A 137 -20.29 1.95 14.80
C VAL A 137 -20.82 1.23 16.04
N SER A 138 -21.95 1.66 16.62
CA SER A 138 -22.55 0.98 17.77
C SER A 138 -23.02 -0.42 17.40
N ALA A 139 -23.66 -0.60 16.24
CA ALA A 139 -24.12 -1.89 15.77
C ALA A 139 -22.98 -2.91 15.60
N VAL A 140 -21.77 -2.45 15.27
CA VAL A 140 -20.57 -3.31 15.16
C VAL A 140 -19.91 -3.57 16.51
N CYS A 141 -19.99 -2.61 17.45
CA CYS A 141 -19.39 -2.73 18.78
C CYS A 141 -20.23 -3.55 19.78
N ASP A 142 -21.54 -3.65 19.58
CA ASP A 142 -22.45 -4.39 20.48
C ASP A 142 -22.41 -5.92 20.29
N ASP A 143 -21.73 -6.42 19.24
CA ASP A 143 -21.58 -7.85 18.91
C ASP A 143 -20.23 -8.46 19.42
N VAL A 144 -19.48 -7.78 20.30
CA VAL A 144 -18.19 -8.24 20.88
C VAL A 144 -18.24 -8.36 22.40
#